data_AF-A0A356NP30-F1
#
_entry.id   AF-A0A356NP30-F1
#
_cell.length_a   1.000
_cell.length_b   1.000
_cell.length_c   1.000
_cell.angle_alpha   90.00
_cell.angle_beta   90.00
_cell.angle_gamma   90.00
#
_symmetry.space_group_name_H-M   'P 1'
#
loop_
_entity.id
_entity.type
_entity.pdbx_description
1 polymer ?
#
loop_
_entity_poly.entity_id
_entity_poly.type
_entity_poly.pdbx_seq_one_letter_code
_entity_poly.pdbx_strand_id
1 'polypeptide(L)'
;MRPLAYQRALDLFTESVIKPDYELRSNAGYQDCYAELMEIRQSCLTYLKTLKEINDIEALDESDLVEVEKTAATKEASRKLAFARGEYT
;
A
#
# COMPACT_ATOMS: atom_id res chain seq x y z
N MET A 1 1.17 1.44 -10.30
CA MET A 1 2.58 1.53 -9.83
C MET A 1 3.01 2.98 -9.70
N ARG A 2 2.96 3.53 -8.48
CA ARG A 2 3.46 4.88 -8.20
C ARG A 2 4.99 4.96 -8.28
N PRO A 3 5.56 6.17 -8.50
CA PRO A 3 7.02 6.35 -8.52
C PRO A 3 7.67 6.04 -7.17
N LEU A 4 8.89 5.49 -7.18
CA LEU A 4 9.69 5.25 -5.96
C LEU A 4 9.89 6.52 -5.11
N ALA A 5 9.97 7.68 -5.76
CA ALA A 5 10.05 8.98 -5.09
C ALA A 5 8.83 9.25 -4.19
N TYR A 6 7.65 8.76 -4.57
CA TYR A 6 6.42 8.90 -3.80
C TYR A 6 6.48 8.09 -2.49
N GLN A 7 6.93 6.83 -2.56
CA GLN A 7 7.11 5.97 -1.37
C GLN A 7 8.07 6.63 -0.38
N ARG A 8 9.22 7.12 -0.88
CA ARG A 8 10.22 7.82 -0.06
C ARG A 8 9.67 9.10 0.58
N ALA A 9 8.90 9.88 -0.17
CA ALA A 9 8.26 11.08 0.36
C ALA A 9 7.23 10.73 1.45
N LEU A 10 6.45 9.66 1.27
CA LEU A 10 5.49 9.18 2.26
C LEU A 10 6.18 8.72 3.56
N ASP A 11 7.27 7.98 3.45
CA ASP A 11 8.05 7.54 4.62
C ASP A 11 8.66 8.74 5.37
N LEU A 12 9.30 9.68 4.66
CA LEU A 12 9.87 10.90 5.25
C LEU A 12 8.81 11.76 5.95
N PHE A 13 7.62 11.91 5.34
CA PHE A 13 6.53 12.64 5.94
C PHE A 13 5.99 11.93 7.20
N THR A 14 5.85 10.60 7.15
CA THR A 14 5.44 9.80 8.32
C THR A 14 6.42 9.96 9.48
N GLU A 15 7.73 9.92 9.22
CA GLU A 15 8.75 10.20 10.23
C GLU A 15 8.61 11.59 10.83
N SER A 16 8.31 12.61 10.02
CA SER A 16 8.11 13.98 10.49
C SER A 16 6.94 14.11 11.47
N VAL A 17 5.85 13.35 11.25
CA VAL A 17 4.67 13.33 12.13
C VAL A 17 4.93 12.52 13.41
N ILE A 18 5.76 11.48 13.33
CA ILE A 18 6.14 10.69 14.50
C ILE A 18 7.03 11.49 15.44
N LYS A 19 8.00 12.23 14.89
CA LYS A 19 8.96 13.03 15.66
C LYS A 19 8.23 14.04 16.56
N PRO A 20 8.60 14.15 17.85
CA PRO A 20 7.98 15.12 18.73
C PRO A 20 8.46 16.53 18.41
N ASP A 21 7.53 17.41 18.06
CA ASP A 21 7.76 18.85 18.08
C ASP A 21 7.47 19.38 19.49
N TYR A 22 8.53 19.69 20.24
CA TYR A 22 8.42 20.12 21.63
C TYR A 22 7.80 21.51 21.78
N GLU A 23 8.06 22.43 20.84
CA GLU A 23 7.50 23.78 20.86
C GLU A 23 6.00 23.73 20.60
N LEU A 24 5.57 22.97 19.58
CA LEU A 24 4.17 22.78 19.25
C LEU A 24 3.40 22.16 20.43
N ARG A 25 3.98 21.15 21.09
CA ARG A 25 3.38 20.50 22.26
C ARG A 25 3.27 21.44 23.45
N SER A 26 4.30 22.24 23.70
CA SER A 26 4.26 23.25 24.76
C SER A 26 3.18 24.28 24.48
N ASN A 27 3.07 24.76 23.24
CA ASN A 27 2.05 25.71 22.82
C ASN A 27 0.62 25.14 22.96
N ALA A 28 0.41 23.87 22.59
CA ALA A 28 -0.87 23.20 22.80
C ALA A 28 -1.22 23.01 24.28
N GLY A 29 -0.21 22.80 25.13
CA GLY A 29 -0.38 22.80 26.59
C GLY A 29 -0.84 24.17 27.12
N TYR A 30 -0.27 25.27 26.62
CA TYR A 30 -0.70 26.63 26.99
C TYR A 30 -2.11 26.99 26.49
N GLN A 31 -2.60 26.31 25.46
CA GLN A 31 -3.91 26.52 24.86
C GLN A 31 -4.95 25.46 25.32
N ASP A 32 -4.60 24.63 26.30
CA ASP A 32 -5.43 23.53 26.82
C ASP A 32 -5.94 22.54 25.74
N CYS A 33 -5.19 22.38 24.64
CA CYS A 33 -5.58 21.55 23.49
C CYS A 33 -4.59 20.40 23.18
N TYR A 34 -3.79 20.01 24.17
CA TYR A 34 -2.78 18.97 24.00
C TYR A 34 -3.38 17.59 23.67
N ALA A 35 -4.53 17.24 24.26
CA ALA A 35 -5.18 15.96 24.02
C ALA A 35 -5.68 15.86 22.57
N GLU A 36 -6.35 16.90 22.11
CA GLU A 36 -6.85 17.06 20.75
C GLU A 36 -5.70 17.04 19.73
N LEU A 37 -4.58 17.72 20.03
CA LEU A 37 -3.38 17.65 19.19
C LEU A 37 -2.89 16.21 19.03
N MET A 38 -2.86 15.44 20.13
CA MET A 38 -2.41 14.04 20.10
C MET A 38 -3.40 13.14 19.37
N GLU A 39 -4.71 13.39 19.47
CA GLU A 39 -5.75 12.69 18.72
C GLU A 39 -5.63 12.96 17.21
N ILE A 40 -5.44 14.22 16.82
CA ILE A 40 -5.22 14.61 15.42
C ILE A 40 -3.95 13.94 14.88
N ARG A 41 -2.86 13.96 15.63
CA ARG A 41 -1.62 13.25 15.27
C ARG A 41 -1.88 11.77 15.02
N GLN A 42 -2.65 11.11 15.88
CA GLN A 42 -2.97 9.70 15.73
C GLN A 42 -3.83 9.45 14.47
N SER A 43 -4.79 10.33 14.19
CA SER A 43 -5.62 10.27 12.99
C SER A 43 -4.78 10.41 11.71
N CYS A 44 -3.84 11.34 11.67
CA CYS A 44 -2.89 11.49 10.56
C CYS A 44 -2.04 10.23 10.36
N LEU A 45 -1.49 9.65 11.43
CA LEU A 45 -0.67 8.43 11.34
C LEU A 45 -1.47 7.23 10.82
N THR A 46 -2.72 7.09 11.27
CA THR A 46 -3.61 6.04 10.76
C THR A 46 -3.87 6.20 9.26
N TYR A 47 -4.14 7.42 8.81
CA TYR A 47 -4.33 7.71 7.39
C TYR A 47 -3.08 7.40 6.55
N LEU A 48 -1.90 7.82 7.02
CA LEU A 48 -0.63 7.55 6.33
C LEU A 48 -0.34 6.05 6.23
N LYS A 49 -0.67 5.28 7.27
CA LYS A 49 -0.54 3.82 7.26
C LYS A 49 -1.44 3.17 6.21
N THR A 50 -2.73 3.52 6.18
CA THR A 50 -3.66 3.01 5.17
C THR A 50 -3.23 3.40 3.75
N LEU A 51 -2.72 4.62 3.57
CA LEU A 51 -2.21 5.09 2.28
C LEU A 51 -1.00 4.25 1.81
N LYS A 52 -0.11 3.86 2.74
CA LYS A 52 1.02 2.97 2.46
C LYS A 52 0.54 1.56 2.08
N GLU A 53 -0.37 0.98 2.85
CA GLU A 53 -0.95 -0.34 2.57
C GLU A 53 -1.61 -0.39 1.19
N ILE A 54 -2.41 0.62 0.84
CA ILE A 54 -3.03 0.73 -0.49
C ILE A 54 -1.97 0.81 -1.60
N ASN A 55 -0.90 1.55 -1.35
CA ASN A 55 0.18 1.69 -2.33
C ASN A 55 0.98 0.39 -2.50
N ASP A 56 1.10 -0.41 -1.45
CA ASP A 56 1.81 -1.68 -1.46
C ASP A 56 0.99 -2.80 -2.12
N ILE A 57 -0.35 -2.76 -2.08
CA ILE A 57 -1.24 -3.70 -2.80
C ILE A 57 -1.10 -3.57 -4.34
N GLU A 58 -0.67 -2.41 -4.86
CA GLU A 58 -0.40 -2.25 -6.30
C GLU A 58 0.91 -2.91 -6.77
N ALA A 59 1.73 -3.42 -5.85
CA ALA A 59 2.92 -4.19 -6.20
C ALA A 59 2.49 -5.64 -6.47
N LEU A 60 2.97 -6.22 -7.60
CA LEU A 60 2.82 -7.65 -7.92
C LEU A 60 3.09 -8.48 -6.66
N ASP A 61 2.05 -9.10 -6.12
CA ASP A 61 2.17 -9.91 -4.92
C ASP A 61 2.31 -11.41 -5.28
N GLU A 62 2.58 -12.25 -4.28
CA GLU A 62 2.73 -13.68 -4.51
C GLU A 62 1.45 -14.32 -5.10
N SER A 63 0.29 -13.76 -4.81
CA SER A 63 -0.99 -14.25 -5.30
C SER A 63 -1.15 -13.99 -6.80
N ASP A 64 -0.68 -12.82 -7.28
CA ASP A 64 -0.67 -12.48 -8.71
C ASP A 64 0.18 -13.48 -9.51
N LEU A 65 1.37 -13.85 -8.99
CA LEU A 65 2.25 -14.81 -9.64
C LEU A 65 1.58 -16.19 -9.76
N VAL A 66 0.91 -16.63 -8.69
CA VAL A 66 0.20 -17.91 -8.65
C VAL A 66 -0.99 -17.94 -9.61
N GLU A 67 -1.73 -16.82 -9.76
CA GLU A 67 -2.81 -16.74 -10.74
C GLU A 67 -2.31 -16.79 -12.19
N VAL A 68 -1.18 -16.13 -12.49
CA VAL A 68 -0.55 -16.18 -13.82
C VAL A 68 -0.11 -17.61 -14.16
N GLU A 69 0.48 -18.36 -13.22
CA GLU A 69 0.85 -19.75 -13.45
C GLU A 69 -0.37 -20.65 -13.70
N LYS A 70 -1.44 -20.49 -12.90
CA LYS A 70 -2.68 -21.27 -13.06
C LYS A 70 -3.37 -21.00 -14.39
N THR A 71 -3.44 -19.74 -14.80
CA THR A 71 -4.04 -19.35 -16.08
C THR A 71 -3.21 -19.85 -17.26
N ALA A 72 -1.88 -19.79 -17.16
CA ALA A 72 -0.98 -20.36 -18.17
C ALA A 72 -1.14 -21.89 -18.31
N ALA A 73 -1.17 -22.61 -17.18
CA ALA A 73 -1.37 -24.06 -17.17
C ALA A 73 -2.73 -24.46 -17.76
N THR A 74 -3.79 -23.73 -17.41
CA THR A 74 -5.14 -23.97 -17.95
C THR A 74 -5.17 -23.72 -19.47
N LYS A 75 -4.57 -22.62 -19.93
CA LYS A 75 -4.48 -22.29 -21.37
C LYS A 75 -3.68 -23.33 -22.14
N GLU A 76 -2.63 -23.90 -21.56
CA GLU A 76 -1.86 -24.98 -22.17
C GLU A 76 -2.68 -26.28 -22.24
N ALA A 77 -3.38 -26.63 -21.16
CA ALA A 77 -4.25 -27.81 -21.12
C ALA A 77 -5.38 -27.71 -22.16
N SER A 78 -6.08 -26.57 -22.22
CA SER A 78 -7.13 -26.32 -23.22
C SER A 78 -6.59 -26.36 -24.64
N ARG A 79 -5.38 -25.83 -24.89
CA ARG A 79 -4.75 -25.86 -26.21
C ARG A 79 -4.38 -27.29 -26.65
N LYS A 80 -3.84 -28.10 -25.74
CA LYS A 80 -3.55 -29.52 -26.00
C LYS A 80 -4.84 -30.30 -26.28
N LEU A 81 -5.91 -30.02 -25.55
CA LEU A 81 -7.23 -30.60 -25.78
C LEU A 81 -7.82 -30.20 -27.14
N ALA A 82 -7.77 -28.92 -27.52
CA ALA A 82 -8.25 -28.45 -28.81
C ALA A 82 -7.44 -29.04 -29.98
N PHE A 83 -6.12 -29.15 -29.83
CA PHE A 83 -5.26 -29.81 -30.81
C PHE A 83 -5.57 -31.31 -30.93
N ALA A 84 -5.78 -32.01 -29.81
CA ALA A 84 -6.16 -33.42 -29.79
C ALA A 84 -7.56 -33.67 -30.38
N ARG A 85 -8.46 -32.69 -30.32
CA ARG A 85 -9.81 -32.75 -30.91
C ARG A 85 -9.86 -32.36 -32.39
N GLY A 86 -8.75 -31.92 -32.97
CA GLY A 86 -8.68 -31.55 -34.39
C GLY A 86 -9.45 -30.28 -34.74
N GLU A 87 -9.73 -29.41 -33.76
CA GLU A 87 -10.52 -28.18 -33.95
C GLU A 87 -9.71 -27.02 -34.55
N TYR A 88 -8.43 -27.23 -34.87
CA TYR A 88 -7.58 -26.28 -35.57
C TYR A 88 -7.19 -26.86 -36.94
N THR A 89 -8.02 -26.59 -37.95
CA THR A 89 -7.69 -26.75 -39.38
C THR A 89 -7.30 -25.42 -39.96
#